data_AF-Q0SLU1-F1
#
_entry.id   AF-Q0SLU1-F1
#
_cell.length_a   1.000
_cell.length_b   1.000
_cell.length_c   1.000
_cell.angle_alpha   90.00
_cell.angle_beta   90.00
_cell.angle_gamma   90.00
#
_symmetry.space_group_name_H-M   'P 1'
#
loop_
_entity.id
_entity.type
_entity.pdbx_description
1 polymer ?
#
loop_
_entity_poly.entity_id
_entity_poly.type
_entity_poly.pdbx_seq_one_letter_code
_entity_poly.pdbx_strand_id
1 'polypeptide(L)'
;MTKTKSDIIKLNIITTILALICISCAPINKIDPKPKKHTNAKEKTQNLFQESKDLAPLNQESKDLAPLNQESKDLETILLELEAIGKKLEAQKKQEDEGIAKITAEQSDFLDTFKIGPLELVVKENQIEMKRIIYSSLNYETKKIKTLEEILEKLKKKSTNNQILGRFIHHISWSIQFRLNQHLKVIKDELLTLSQKEAEELLINVKSDLILKQRFKKTLNETIAAYNKNSESIKTNEDKLAAHMNENYEEFTSLKPI
;
A
#
# COMPACT_ATOMS: atom_id res chain seq x y z
N MET A 1 -7.82 -15.48 42.47
CA MET A 1 -6.67 -15.35 41.54
C MET A 1 -7.13 -15.87 40.18
N THR A 2 -7.56 -14.97 39.28
CA THR A 2 -8.12 -15.32 37.97
C THR A 2 -7.76 -14.22 36.97
N LYS A 3 -6.48 -14.19 36.59
CA LYS A 3 -6.01 -13.47 35.39
C LYS A 3 -5.88 -14.51 34.28
N THR A 4 -6.82 -14.57 33.35
CA THR A 4 -6.62 -15.16 32.01
C THR A 4 -7.91 -15.06 31.19
N LYS A 5 -8.13 -13.91 30.54
CA LYS A 5 -9.03 -13.80 29.37
C LYS A 5 -8.76 -12.52 28.58
N SER A 6 -8.35 -11.43 29.24
CA SER A 6 -7.95 -10.18 28.57
C SER A 6 -6.67 -10.33 27.73
N ASP A 7 -5.71 -11.14 28.18
CA ASP A 7 -4.40 -11.25 27.52
C ASP A 7 -4.44 -12.06 26.20
N ILE A 8 -5.44 -12.93 26.02
CA ILE A 8 -5.58 -13.76 24.80
C ILE A 8 -6.14 -12.94 23.63
N ILE A 9 -7.06 -12.00 23.91
CA ILE A 9 -7.64 -11.09 22.89
C ILE A 9 -6.59 -10.06 22.45
N LYS A 10 -5.77 -9.56 23.38
CA LYS A 10 -4.65 -8.64 23.08
C LYS A 10 -3.64 -9.25 22.10
N LEU A 11 -3.37 -10.56 22.21
CA LEU A 11 -2.37 -11.22 21.36
C LEU A 11 -2.84 -11.38 19.90
N ASN A 12 -4.11 -11.70 19.65
CA ASN A 12 -4.60 -12.00 18.29
C ASN A 12 -4.72 -10.76 17.39
N ILE A 13 -5.19 -9.62 17.91
CA ILE A 13 -5.31 -8.38 17.11
C ILE A 13 -3.92 -7.82 16.77
N ILE A 14 -3.00 -7.85 17.74
CA ILE A 14 -1.60 -7.44 17.53
C ILE A 14 -0.95 -8.32 16.45
N THR A 15 -1.24 -9.62 16.44
CA THR A 15 -0.66 -10.60 15.49
C THR A 15 -1.17 -10.40 14.06
N THR A 16 -2.47 -10.13 13.86
CA THR A 16 -3.03 -9.87 12.52
C THR A 16 -2.55 -8.53 11.94
N ILE A 17 -2.42 -7.49 12.78
CA ILE A 17 -1.80 -6.20 12.39
C ILE A 17 -0.29 -6.35 12.17
N LEU A 18 0.39 -7.25 12.90
CA LEU A 18 1.81 -7.59 12.69
C LEU A 18 2.04 -8.22 11.32
N ALA A 19 1.22 -9.21 10.93
CA ALA A 19 1.34 -9.88 9.64
C ALA A 19 1.13 -8.91 8.47
N LEU A 20 0.18 -7.98 8.61
CA LEU A 20 -0.13 -6.96 7.61
C LEU A 20 1.04 -5.98 7.36
N ILE A 21 1.78 -5.59 8.41
CA ILE A 21 2.88 -4.61 8.28
C ILE A 21 4.22 -5.30 7.96
N CYS A 22 4.45 -6.52 8.46
CA CYS A 22 5.71 -7.25 8.27
C CYS A 22 5.93 -7.80 6.84
N ILE A 23 4.88 -8.04 6.04
CA ILE A 23 5.05 -8.44 4.63
C ILE A 23 5.70 -7.33 3.80
N SER A 24 5.64 -6.08 4.26
CA SER A 24 6.26 -4.97 3.54
C SER A 24 7.78 -4.85 3.74
N CYS A 25 8.38 -5.62 4.66
CA CYS A 25 9.74 -5.37 5.16
C CYS A 25 10.55 -6.63 5.53
N ALA A 26 10.46 -7.73 4.78
CA ALA A 26 11.50 -8.74 4.86
C ALA A 26 12.76 -8.24 4.12
N PRO A 27 13.94 -8.13 4.78
CA PRO A 27 15.18 -7.86 4.08
C PRO A 27 15.56 -9.13 3.30
N ILE A 28 15.39 -9.11 1.98
CA ILE A 28 16.02 -10.10 1.10
C ILE A 28 17.48 -9.68 0.96
N ASN A 29 18.31 -10.09 1.91
CA ASN A 29 19.74 -10.24 1.72
C ASN A 29 20.25 -11.35 2.65
N LYS A 30 19.98 -12.60 2.24
CA LYS A 30 20.88 -13.74 2.48
C LYS A 30 20.99 -14.54 1.18
N ILE A 31 21.90 -14.10 0.33
CA ILE A 31 22.67 -14.93 -0.62
C ILE A 31 23.64 -15.73 0.29
N ASP A 32 23.90 -17.04 0.25
CA ASP A 32 23.79 -18.17 -0.70
C ASP A 32 23.97 -19.49 0.16
N PRO A 33 24.16 -20.75 -0.36
CA PRO A 33 24.32 -21.21 -1.74
C PRO A 33 23.40 -22.37 -2.18
N LYS A 34 23.29 -22.52 -3.51
CA LYS A 34 22.81 -23.72 -4.22
C LYS A 34 23.40 -25.03 -3.68
N PRO A 35 22.64 -26.14 -3.86
CA PRO A 35 23.21 -27.37 -4.38
C PRO A 35 22.57 -27.78 -5.72
N LYS A 36 23.36 -28.50 -6.51
CA LYS A 36 23.13 -28.90 -7.91
C LYS A 36 22.23 -30.16 -8.01
N LYS A 37 21.31 -30.09 -8.98
CA LYS A 37 20.80 -31.06 -9.99
C LYS A 37 20.53 -32.55 -9.69
N HIS A 38 19.52 -33.02 -10.46
CA HIS A 38 19.17 -34.39 -10.96
C HIS A 38 18.13 -35.14 -10.08
N THR A 39 17.02 -35.75 -10.54
CA THR A 39 16.58 -36.35 -11.83
C THR A 39 15.03 -36.47 -11.91
N ASN A 40 14.51 -36.59 -13.14
CA ASN A 40 13.12 -36.83 -13.58
C ASN A 40 12.33 -37.96 -12.88
N ALA A 41 10.98 -37.81 -12.79
CA ALA A 41 10.01 -38.88 -13.10
C ALA A 41 8.55 -38.38 -13.29
N LYS A 42 8.05 -38.58 -14.52
CA LYS A 42 6.71 -38.91 -15.05
C LYS A 42 5.37 -38.56 -14.34
N GLU A 43 4.48 -38.09 -15.22
CA GLU A 43 3.02 -37.98 -15.20
C GLU A 43 2.22 -39.10 -14.51
N LYS A 44 1.07 -38.73 -13.93
CA LYS A 44 -0.20 -39.40 -14.22
C LYS A 44 -1.42 -38.49 -14.00
N THR A 45 -2.15 -38.32 -15.07
CA THR A 45 -3.49 -37.73 -15.23
C THR A 45 -4.53 -38.55 -14.48
N GLN A 46 -5.51 -37.89 -13.85
CA GLN A 46 -6.86 -38.44 -13.73
C GLN A 46 -7.88 -37.30 -13.59
N ASN A 47 -8.63 -37.09 -14.67
CA ASN A 47 -9.88 -36.34 -14.70
C ASN A 47 -10.96 -37.14 -13.98
N LEU A 48 -11.84 -36.46 -13.24
CA LEU A 48 -13.22 -36.89 -13.09
C LEU A 48 -14.13 -35.65 -13.13
N PHE A 49 -14.74 -35.42 -14.28
CA PHE A 49 -15.94 -34.61 -14.41
C PHE A 49 -17.13 -35.48 -14.00
N GLN A 50 -18.02 -34.94 -13.18
CA GLN A 50 -19.43 -35.34 -13.16
C GLN A 50 -20.27 -34.06 -12.98
N GLU A 51 -21.02 -33.72 -14.02
CA GLU A 51 -22.04 -32.68 -14.06
C GLU A 51 -23.34 -33.14 -13.37
N SER A 52 -24.07 -32.21 -12.75
CA SER A 52 -25.46 -31.85 -13.10
C SER A 52 -25.95 -30.76 -12.13
N LYS A 53 -26.09 -29.52 -12.59
CA LYS A 53 -27.38 -28.84 -12.88
C LYS A 53 -28.36 -28.81 -11.72
N ASP A 54 -28.49 -27.63 -11.11
CA ASP A 54 -29.76 -26.93 -10.96
C ASP A 54 -29.51 -25.41 -11.00
N LEU A 55 -30.15 -24.74 -11.96
CA LEU A 55 -30.13 -23.29 -12.18
C LEU A 55 -31.57 -22.80 -12.20
N ALA A 56 -31.92 -21.87 -11.29
CA ALA A 56 -32.57 -20.58 -11.53
C ALA A 56 -33.08 -19.98 -10.20
N PRO A 57 -33.41 -18.68 -10.12
CA PRO A 57 -32.48 -17.56 -10.11
C PRO A 57 -32.69 -16.70 -8.84
N LEU A 58 -31.64 -16.24 -8.15
CA LEU A 58 -31.79 -15.20 -7.11
C LEU A 58 -31.15 -13.89 -7.58
N ASN A 59 -32.01 -13.05 -8.16
CA ASN A 59 -31.87 -11.60 -8.04
C ASN A 59 -32.02 -11.25 -6.56
N GLN A 60 -30.98 -10.72 -5.91
CA GLN A 60 -31.12 -9.70 -4.85
C GLN A 60 -29.75 -9.17 -4.40
N GLU A 61 -29.57 -7.88 -4.70
CA GLU A 61 -28.88 -6.86 -3.90
C GLU A 61 -27.37 -6.96 -3.66
N SER A 62 -26.70 -5.96 -4.22
CA SER A 62 -25.48 -5.35 -3.70
C SER A 62 -25.56 -5.18 -2.18
N LYS A 63 -24.91 -6.07 -1.43
CA LYS A 63 -24.49 -5.78 -0.06
C LYS A 63 -23.26 -4.89 -0.10
N ASP A 64 -23.51 -3.63 -0.41
CA ASP A 64 -22.67 -2.53 0.03
C ASP A 64 -22.63 -2.52 1.56
N LEU A 65 -21.40 -2.47 2.09
CA LEU A 65 -21.03 -2.08 3.44
C LEU A 65 -21.96 -2.59 4.55
N ALA A 66 -21.71 -3.81 5.02
CA ALA A 66 -22.22 -4.24 6.32
C ALA A 66 -21.78 -3.21 7.39
N PRO A 67 -22.70 -2.72 8.25
CA PRO A 67 -22.33 -1.84 9.34
C PRO A 67 -21.37 -2.61 10.23
N LEU A 68 -20.20 -2.05 10.47
CA LEU A 68 -19.29 -2.55 11.48
C LEU A 68 -20.01 -2.37 12.82
N ASN A 69 -20.78 -3.37 13.25
CA ASN A 69 -21.34 -3.44 14.59
C ASN A 69 -20.18 -3.61 15.57
N GLN A 70 -19.53 -2.49 15.87
CA GLN A 70 -18.42 -2.42 16.79
C GLN A 70 -19.05 -2.24 18.18
N GLU A 71 -19.00 -3.27 19.02
CA GLU A 71 -19.14 -3.06 20.46
C GLU A 71 -18.17 -1.94 20.85
N SER A 72 -18.65 -0.87 21.49
CA SER A 72 -17.79 0.26 21.83
C SER A 72 -16.69 -0.24 22.75
N LYS A 73 -15.45 -0.22 22.26
CA LYS A 73 -14.28 -0.53 23.08
C LYS A 73 -14.17 0.54 24.16
N ASP A 74 -13.73 0.17 25.35
CA ASP A 74 -13.38 1.14 26.37
C ASP A 74 -12.23 2.05 25.91
N LEU A 75 -12.22 3.30 26.37
CA LEU A 75 -11.24 4.32 25.97
C LEU A 75 -9.80 3.83 26.15
N GLU A 76 -9.51 3.20 27.28
CA GLU A 76 -8.16 2.72 27.62
C GLU A 76 -7.65 1.73 26.57
N THR A 77 -8.48 0.78 26.15
CA THR A 77 -8.14 -0.15 25.07
C THR A 77 -7.89 0.56 23.73
N ILE A 78 -8.67 1.58 23.39
CA ILE A 78 -8.49 2.37 22.15
C ILE A 78 -7.17 3.14 22.19
N LEU A 79 -6.88 3.82 23.30
CA LEU A 79 -5.65 4.60 23.48
C LEU A 79 -4.40 3.70 23.41
N LEU A 80 -4.43 2.52 24.01
CA LEU A 80 -3.34 1.54 23.92
C LEU A 80 -3.11 1.06 22.48
N GLU A 81 -4.20 0.86 21.72
CA GLU A 81 -4.10 0.46 20.30
C GLU A 81 -3.51 1.59 19.44
N LEU A 82 -3.96 2.84 19.66
CA LEU A 82 -3.41 4.03 19.02
C LEU A 82 -1.93 4.24 19.36
N GLU A 83 -1.54 4.09 20.63
CA GLU A 83 -0.14 4.19 21.06
C GLU A 83 0.74 3.16 20.34
N ALA A 84 0.27 1.91 20.24
CA ALA A 84 0.98 0.85 19.53
C ALA A 84 1.11 1.14 18.03
N ILE A 85 0.08 1.72 17.40
CA ILE A 85 0.12 2.17 16.00
C ILE A 85 1.13 3.32 15.85
N GLY A 86 1.10 4.32 16.75
CA GLY A 86 2.02 5.45 16.74
C GLY A 86 3.49 5.03 16.79
N LYS A 87 3.84 4.12 17.71
CA LYS A 87 5.20 3.57 17.82
C LYS A 87 5.66 2.88 16.53
N LYS A 88 4.75 2.15 15.86
CA LYS A 88 5.06 1.47 14.59
C LYS A 88 5.24 2.46 13.44
N LEU A 89 4.37 3.47 13.33
CA LEU A 89 4.48 4.52 12.32
C LEU A 89 5.78 5.33 12.50
N GLU A 90 6.18 5.61 13.73
CA GLU A 90 7.45 6.28 14.01
C GLU A 90 8.67 5.44 13.62
N ALA A 91 8.64 4.13 13.92
CA ALA A 91 9.69 3.20 13.48
C ALA A 91 9.75 3.10 11.94
N GLN A 92 8.59 2.99 11.28
CA GLN A 92 8.49 2.99 9.82
C GLN A 92 9.06 4.28 9.23
N LYS A 93 8.75 5.45 9.82
CA LYS A 93 9.25 6.74 9.36
C LYS A 93 10.78 6.78 9.34
N LYS A 94 11.44 6.28 10.38
CA LYS A 94 12.91 6.20 10.46
C LYS A 94 13.50 5.30 9.38
N GLN A 95 12.91 4.12 9.19
CA GLN A 95 13.33 3.19 8.14
C GLN A 95 13.15 3.79 6.74
N GLU A 96 12.06 4.51 6.52
CA GLU A 96 11.82 5.21 5.26
C GLU A 96 12.85 6.32 5.01
N ASP A 97 13.25 7.06 6.05
CA ASP A 97 14.30 8.08 5.94
C ASP A 97 15.65 7.48 5.51
N GLU A 98 16.05 6.36 6.12
CA GLU A 98 17.25 5.61 5.74
C GLU A 98 17.15 5.08 4.30
N GLY A 99 15.99 4.52 3.94
CA GLY A 99 15.73 4.01 2.60
C GLY A 99 15.78 5.10 1.52
N ILE A 100 15.20 6.26 1.78
CA ILE A 100 15.25 7.42 0.86
C ILE A 100 16.69 7.91 0.73
N ALA A 101 17.42 8.08 1.84
CA ALA A 101 18.81 8.53 1.81
C ALA A 101 19.69 7.60 0.95
N LYS A 102 19.45 6.29 1.02
CA LYS A 102 20.12 5.31 0.16
C LYS A 102 19.79 5.51 -1.33
N ILE A 103 18.52 5.69 -1.68
CA ILE A 103 18.10 5.92 -3.07
C ILE A 103 18.71 7.22 -3.64
N THR A 104 18.76 8.28 -2.83
CA THR A 104 19.43 9.53 -3.20
C THR A 104 20.93 9.33 -3.43
N ALA A 105 21.62 8.61 -2.53
CA ALA A 105 23.05 8.31 -2.67
C ALA A 105 23.37 7.46 -3.91
N GLU A 106 22.47 6.56 -4.30
CA GLU A 106 22.58 5.74 -5.52
C GLU A 106 22.16 6.48 -6.80
N GLN A 107 21.91 7.80 -6.73
CA GLN A 107 21.47 8.64 -7.86
C GLN A 107 20.25 8.07 -8.59
N SER A 108 19.34 7.44 -7.84
CA SER A 108 18.12 6.81 -8.37
C SER A 108 16.84 7.52 -7.91
N ASP A 109 16.99 8.68 -7.26
CA ASP A 109 15.92 9.52 -6.73
C ASP A 109 15.34 10.44 -7.82
N PHE A 110 14.58 9.87 -8.74
CA PHE A 110 13.96 10.65 -9.81
C PHE A 110 12.87 11.61 -9.30
N LEU A 111 12.25 11.32 -8.14
CA LEU A 111 11.16 12.14 -7.58
C LEU A 111 11.67 13.48 -7.04
N ASP A 112 12.98 13.62 -6.82
CA ASP A 112 13.59 14.89 -6.43
C ASP A 112 13.41 16.00 -7.49
N THR A 113 13.42 15.60 -8.76
CA THR A 113 13.31 16.52 -9.90
C THR A 113 12.06 16.30 -10.75
N PHE A 114 11.28 15.25 -10.48
CA PHE A 114 10.09 14.94 -11.27
C PHE A 114 9.05 16.05 -11.14
N LYS A 115 8.65 16.59 -12.29
CA LYS A 115 7.55 17.54 -12.45
C LYS A 115 6.60 17.02 -13.52
N ILE A 116 5.31 17.04 -13.24
CA ILE A 116 4.22 16.76 -14.17
C ILE A 116 4.15 17.87 -15.22
N GLY A 117 4.20 19.13 -14.79
CA GLY A 117 4.13 20.30 -15.66
C GLY A 117 5.33 21.24 -15.53
N PRO A 118 5.62 22.07 -16.55
CA PRO A 118 6.77 22.98 -16.53
C PRO A 118 6.66 24.07 -15.45
N LEU A 119 5.44 24.46 -15.07
CA LEU A 119 5.15 25.49 -14.08
C LEU A 119 4.84 24.92 -12.69
N GLU A 120 5.03 23.62 -12.49
CA GLU A 120 4.70 22.99 -11.22
C GLU A 120 5.67 23.43 -10.13
N LEU A 121 5.10 23.94 -9.03
CA LEU A 121 5.83 24.28 -7.83
C LEU A 121 6.18 22.99 -7.09
N VAL A 122 7.47 22.81 -6.86
CA VAL A 122 7.99 21.68 -6.08
C VAL A 122 8.08 22.09 -4.61
N VAL A 123 7.18 21.56 -3.78
CA VAL A 123 7.18 21.74 -2.33
C VAL A 123 7.94 20.56 -1.69
N LYS A 124 9.05 20.85 -1.00
CA LYS A 124 9.98 19.83 -0.49
C LYS A 124 9.32 18.89 0.51
N GLU A 125 8.45 19.42 1.37
CA GLU A 125 7.72 18.65 2.36
C GLU A 125 6.83 17.59 1.68
N ASN A 126 6.10 18.00 0.64
CA ASN A 126 5.25 17.09 -0.15
C ASN A 126 6.11 16.05 -0.88
N GLN A 127 7.28 16.43 -1.39
CA GLN A 127 8.21 15.48 -2.04
C GLN A 127 8.65 14.36 -1.11
N ILE A 128 9.01 14.68 0.14
CA ILE A 128 9.40 13.67 1.11
C ILE A 128 8.25 12.67 1.34
N GLU A 129 7.01 13.14 1.44
CA GLU A 129 5.84 12.28 1.63
C GLU A 129 5.60 11.36 0.43
N MET A 130 5.75 11.87 -0.79
CA MET A 130 5.65 11.07 -2.01
C MET A 130 6.77 10.02 -2.10
N LYS A 131 8.02 10.41 -1.80
CA LYS A 131 9.18 9.49 -1.77
C LYS A 131 8.95 8.36 -0.76
N ARG A 132 8.45 8.67 0.44
CA ARG A 132 8.18 7.67 1.50
C ARG A 132 7.26 6.56 1.01
N ILE A 133 6.09 6.90 0.49
CA ILE A 133 5.11 5.88 0.10
C ILE A 133 5.52 5.15 -1.19
N ILE A 134 6.08 5.85 -2.19
CA ILE A 134 6.43 5.24 -3.48
C ILE A 134 7.63 4.31 -3.31
N TYR A 135 8.73 4.78 -2.70
CA TYR A 135 9.95 3.97 -2.58
C TYR A 135 9.77 2.81 -1.59
N SER A 136 9.06 2.99 -0.48
CA SER A 136 8.74 1.88 0.43
C SER A 136 7.83 0.82 -0.23
N SER A 137 6.90 1.24 -1.09
CA SER A 137 6.03 0.32 -1.84
C SER A 137 6.81 -0.53 -2.84
N LEU A 138 7.88 0.03 -3.41
CA LEU A 138 8.80 -0.67 -4.31
C LEU A 138 9.94 -1.38 -3.59
N ASN A 139 9.89 -1.48 -2.25
CA ASN A 139 10.94 -2.05 -1.39
C ASN A 139 12.33 -1.44 -1.62
N TYR A 140 12.40 -0.18 -2.06
CA TYR A 140 13.64 0.50 -2.43
C TYR A 140 14.45 -0.26 -3.51
N GLU A 141 13.79 -1.08 -4.34
CA GLU A 141 14.43 -1.81 -5.42
C GLU A 141 14.68 -0.86 -6.61
N THR A 142 15.92 -0.45 -6.83
CA THR A 142 16.33 0.49 -7.88
C THR A 142 15.81 0.13 -9.27
N LYS A 143 15.74 -1.16 -9.60
CA LYS A 143 15.16 -1.62 -10.88
C LYS A 143 13.68 -1.26 -11.01
N LYS A 144 12.88 -1.49 -9.95
CA LYS A 144 11.45 -1.15 -9.95
C LYS A 144 11.24 0.37 -9.96
N ILE A 145 12.08 1.12 -9.25
CA ILE A 145 12.05 2.58 -9.24
C ILE A 145 12.30 3.14 -10.65
N LYS A 146 13.32 2.63 -11.36
CA LYS A 146 13.60 3.01 -12.76
C LYS A 146 12.47 2.63 -13.71
N THR A 147 11.82 1.47 -13.50
CA THR A 147 10.62 1.11 -14.27
C THR A 147 9.48 2.09 -14.03
N LEU A 148 9.27 2.53 -12.78
CA LEU A 148 8.27 3.55 -12.48
C LEU A 148 8.60 4.90 -13.15
N GLU A 149 9.86 5.33 -13.08
CA GLU A 149 10.34 6.53 -13.78
C GLU A 149 10.03 6.46 -15.27
N GLU A 150 10.33 5.34 -15.94
CA GLU A 150 10.03 5.13 -17.37
C GLU A 150 8.52 5.24 -17.66
N ILE A 151 7.66 4.68 -16.80
CA ILE A 151 6.20 4.78 -16.93
C ILE A 151 5.75 6.24 -16.86
N LEU A 152 6.19 6.96 -15.84
CA LEU A 152 5.74 8.33 -15.59
C LEU A 152 6.27 9.29 -16.67
N GLU A 153 7.51 9.14 -17.11
CA GLU A 153 8.08 9.95 -18.19
C GLU A 153 7.41 9.65 -19.55
N LYS A 154 6.98 8.41 -19.81
CA LYS A 154 6.16 8.11 -21.01
C LYS A 154 4.82 8.85 -20.98
N LEU A 155 4.13 8.81 -19.85
CA LEU A 155 2.82 9.47 -19.71
C LEU A 155 2.93 10.98 -19.85
N LYS A 156 3.98 11.57 -19.27
CA LYS A 156 4.24 13.01 -19.26
C LYS A 156 4.43 13.64 -20.65
N LYS A 157 4.75 12.85 -21.68
CA LYS A 157 4.87 13.34 -23.07
C LYS A 157 3.58 13.95 -23.63
N LYS A 158 2.42 13.47 -23.14
CA LYS A 158 1.11 14.00 -23.53
C LYS A 158 0.52 14.80 -22.38
N SER A 159 0.31 16.10 -22.57
CA SER A 159 -0.27 16.97 -21.54
C SER A 159 -1.67 16.52 -21.06
N THR A 160 -2.41 15.78 -21.89
CA THR A 160 -3.68 15.15 -21.52
C THR A 160 -3.55 14.16 -20.36
N ASN A 161 -2.36 13.60 -20.14
CA ASN A 161 -2.10 12.67 -19.04
C ASN A 161 -1.69 13.36 -17.73
N ASN A 162 -1.56 14.69 -17.72
CA ASN A 162 -1.18 15.43 -16.51
C ASN A 162 -2.16 15.18 -15.36
N GLN A 163 -3.46 15.02 -15.65
CA GLN A 163 -4.46 14.68 -14.64
C GLN A 163 -4.21 13.28 -14.05
N ILE A 164 -3.84 12.29 -14.87
CA ILE A 164 -3.53 10.93 -14.43
C ILE A 164 -2.29 10.94 -13.54
N LEU A 165 -1.25 11.67 -13.95
CA LEU A 165 -0.04 11.85 -13.14
C LEU A 165 -0.35 12.58 -11.82
N GLY A 166 -1.19 13.61 -11.85
CA GLY A 166 -1.61 14.36 -10.68
C GLY A 166 -2.41 13.50 -9.70
N ARG A 167 -3.28 12.62 -10.21
CA ARG A 167 -4.00 11.65 -9.38
C ARG A 167 -3.04 10.66 -8.72
N PHE A 168 -2.11 10.07 -9.47
CA PHE A 168 -1.13 9.12 -8.93
C PHE A 168 -0.21 9.76 -7.88
N ILE A 169 0.40 10.91 -8.22
CA ILE A 169 1.44 11.57 -7.41
C ILE A 169 0.81 12.34 -6.23
N HIS A 170 -0.15 13.23 -6.49
CA HIS A 170 -0.67 14.15 -5.47
C HIS A 170 -1.92 13.61 -4.78
N HIS A 171 -2.92 13.20 -5.53
CA HIS A 171 -4.19 12.75 -4.92
C HIS A 171 -4.00 11.47 -4.10
N ILE A 172 -3.29 10.47 -4.65
CA ILE A 172 -3.15 9.17 -4.01
C ILE A 172 -1.90 9.10 -3.13
N SER A 173 -0.71 9.23 -3.73
CA SER A 173 0.55 8.97 -3.02
C SER A 173 0.75 9.97 -1.88
N TRP A 174 0.74 11.27 -2.19
CA TRP A 174 0.91 12.31 -1.18
C TRP A 174 -0.18 12.26 -0.11
N SER A 175 -1.47 12.23 -0.47
CA SER A 175 -2.56 12.28 0.52
C SER A 175 -2.53 11.13 1.53
N ILE A 176 -2.24 9.89 1.11
CA ILE A 176 -2.16 8.75 2.04
C ILE A 176 -1.05 9.00 3.07
N GLN A 177 0.15 9.39 2.61
CA GLN A 177 1.28 9.60 3.51
C GLN A 177 1.10 10.84 4.39
N PHE A 178 0.53 11.93 3.84
CA PHE A 178 0.19 13.14 4.59
C PHE A 178 -0.77 12.83 5.74
N ARG A 179 -1.87 12.11 5.47
CA ARG A 179 -2.84 11.74 6.51
C ARG A 179 -2.21 10.86 7.59
N LEU A 180 -1.41 9.86 7.22
CA LEU A 180 -0.68 9.04 8.20
C LEU A 180 0.26 9.87 9.08
N ASN A 181 0.92 10.88 8.51
CA ASN A 181 1.75 11.81 9.28
C ASN A 181 0.92 12.67 10.24
N GLN A 182 -0.25 13.14 9.83
CA GLN A 182 -1.17 13.88 10.71
C GLN A 182 -1.69 13.00 11.85
N HIS A 183 -2.12 11.77 11.55
CA HIS A 183 -2.55 10.81 12.58
C HIS A 183 -1.44 10.53 13.59
N LEU A 184 -0.21 10.29 13.11
CA LEU A 184 0.95 10.11 13.98
C LEU A 184 1.21 11.32 14.87
N LYS A 185 1.04 12.54 14.36
CA LYS A 185 1.20 13.76 15.14
C LYS A 185 0.19 13.81 16.30
N VAL A 186 -1.10 13.58 16.03
CA VAL A 186 -2.15 13.54 17.07
C VAL A 186 -1.85 12.46 18.10
N ILE A 187 -1.46 11.25 17.66
CA ILE A 187 -1.09 10.15 18.57
C ILE A 187 0.12 10.49 19.46
N LYS A 188 1.04 11.35 19.00
CA LYS A 188 2.22 11.73 19.79
C LYS A 188 1.93 12.88 20.75
N ASP A 189 1.20 13.88 20.27
CA ASP A 189 1.10 15.17 20.95
C ASP A 189 -0.14 15.25 21.86
N GLU A 190 -1.22 14.54 21.50
CA GLU A 190 -2.57 14.77 22.05
C GLU A 190 -3.28 13.48 22.51
N LEU A 191 -2.63 12.30 22.47
CA LEU A 191 -3.29 11.01 22.71
C LEU A 191 -4.06 10.94 24.03
N LEU A 192 -3.47 11.43 25.13
CA LEU A 192 -4.07 11.38 26.46
C LEU A 192 -5.18 12.44 26.67
N THR A 193 -5.35 13.37 25.73
CA THR A 193 -6.38 14.42 25.79
C THR A 193 -7.60 14.11 24.93
N LEU A 194 -7.57 13.01 24.15
CA LEU A 194 -8.68 12.62 23.30
C LEU A 194 -9.89 12.15 24.11
N SER A 195 -11.08 12.61 23.74
CA SER A 195 -12.34 12.01 24.17
C SER A 195 -12.55 10.63 23.53
N GLN A 196 -13.52 9.87 24.05
CA GLN A 196 -13.92 8.58 23.48
C GLN A 196 -14.16 8.66 21.97
N LYS A 197 -14.96 9.65 21.54
CA LYS A 197 -15.35 9.81 20.14
C LYS A 197 -14.15 10.14 19.26
N GLU A 198 -13.28 11.06 19.70
CA GLU A 198 -12.09 11.45 18.95
C GLU A 198 -11.11 10.28 18.82
N ALA A 199 -10.93 9.49 19.88
CA ALA A 199 -10.07 8.31 19.85
C ALA A 199 -10.62 7.21 18.92
N GLU A 200 -11.94 6.98 18.92
CA GLU A 200 -12.61 6.05 17.99
C GLU A 200 -12.44 6.48 16.53
N GLU A 201 -12.73 7.75 16.23
CA GLU A 201 -12.59 8.31 14.88
C GLU A 201 -11.13 8.24 14.40
N LEU A 202 -10.17 8.63 15.24
CA LEU A 202 -8.75 8.53 14.93
C LEU A 202 -8.33 7.08 14.66
N LEU A 203 -8.81 6.13 15.45
CA LEU A 203 -8.49 4.71 15.27
C LEU A 203 -9.05 4.15 13.97
N ILE A 204 -10.28 4.52 13.59
CA ILE A 204 -10.89 4.14 12.30
C ILE A 204 -10.07 4.74 11.15
N ASN A 205 -9.76 6.03 11.24
CA ASN A 205 -9.08 6.77 10.17
C ASN A 205 -7.65 6.25 9.95
N VAL A 206 -6.85 6.08 11.00
CA VAL A 206 -5.48 5.58 10.87
C VAL A 206 -5.45 4.15 10.31
N LYS A 207 -6.39 3.29 10.70
CA LYS A 207 -6.51 1.93 10.15
C LYS A 207 -6.91 1.94 8.68
N SER A 208 -7.87 2.78 8.31
CA SER A 208 -8.28 2.95 6.91
C SER A 208 -7.11 3.39 6.04
N ASP A 209 -6.32 4.37 6.48
CA ASP A 209 -5.15 4.86 5.75
C ASP A 209 -4.01 3.84 5.69
N LEU A 210 -3.82 3.02 6.73
CA LEU A 210 -2.88 1.89 6.70
C LEU A 210 -3.30 0.84 5.64
N ILE A 211 -4.60 0.53 5.54
CA ILE A 211 -5.15 -0.34 4.50
C ILE A 211 -4.91 0.29 3.11
N LEU A 212 -5.17 1.58 2.94
CA LEU A 212 -4.91 2.27 1.67
C LEU A 212 -3.43 2.23 1.28
N LYS A 213 -2.50 2.41 2.24
CA LYS A 213 -1.05 2.28 1.99
C LYS A 213 -0.67 0.89 1.47
N GLN A 214 -1.31 -0.17 1.99
CA GLN A 214 -1.08 -1.54 1.50
C GLN A 214 -1.69 -1.80 0.13
N ARG A 215 -2.92 -1.34 -0.10
CA ARG A 215 -3.58 -1.41 -1.41
C ARG A 215 -2.75 -0.69 -2.47
N PHE A 216 -2.26 0.50 -2.16
CA PHE A 216 -1.34 1.25 -3.01
C PHE A 216 -0.08 0.44 -3.35
N LYS A 217 0.57 -0.14 -2.34
CA LYS A 217 1.75 -1.00 -2.55
C LYS A 217 1.46 -2.16 -3.49
N LYS A 218 0.31 -2.84 -3.31
CA LYS A 218 -0.11 -3.96 -4.17
C LYS A 218 -0.35 -3.49 -5.60
N THR A 219 -1.19 -2.46 -5.80
CA THR A 219 -1.47 -1.89 -7.13
C THR A 219 -0.20 -1.48 -7.85
N LEU A 220 0.73 -0.83 -7.15
CA LEU A 220 1.99 -0.36 -7.74
C LEU A 220 2.87 -1.53 -8.18
N ASN A 221 3.06 -2.55 -7.34
CA ASN A 221 3.84 -3.72 -7.74
C ASN A 221 3.20 -4.47 -8.91
N GLU A 222 1.87 -4.57 -8.96
CA GLU A 222 1.16 -5.17 -10.09
C GLU A 222 1.30 -4.34 -11.37
N THR A 223 1.27 -3.01 -11.27
CA THR A 223 1.53 -2.09 -12.40
C THR A 223 2.94 -2.30 -12.96
N ILE A 224 3.96 -2.37 -12.10
CA ILE A 224 5.34 -2.65 -12.51
C ILE A 224 5.45 -4.03 -13.16
N ALA A 225 4.77 -5.05 -12.62
CA ALA A 225 4.78 -6.40 -13.18
C ALA A 225 4.10 -6.47 -14.56
N ALA A 226 2.92 -5.84 -14.72
CA ALA A 226 2.20 -5.75 -15.97
C ALA A 226 3.03 -5.02 -17.04
N TYR A 227 3.67 -3.91 -16.66
CA TYR A 227 4.51 -3.14 -17.56
C TYR A 227 5.72 -3.96 -18.04
N ASN A 228 6.42 -4.63 -17.13
CA ASN A 228 7.57 -5.46 -17.46
C ASN A 228 7.21 -6.63 -18.38
N LYS A 229 6.02 -7.22 -18.21
CA LYS A 229 5.50 -8.28 -19.09
C LYS A 229 4.91 -7.75 -20.40
N ASN A 230 4.80 -6.43 -20.56
CA ASN A 230 4.02 -5.79 -21.62
C ASN A 230 2.58 -6.34 -21.70
N SER A 231 1.98 -6.64 -20.53
CA SER A 231 0.59 -7.09 -20.44
C SER A 231 -0.32 -6.08 -21.11
N GLU A 232 -1.25 -6.57 -21.92
CA GLU A 232 -2.18 -5.74 -22.71
C GLU A 232 -1.50 -4.70 -23.61
N SER A 233 -0.20 -4.85 -23.89
CA SER A 233 0.60 -3.89 -24.67
C SER A 233 0.89 -2.55 -23.97
N ILE A 234 0.75 -2.44 -22.64
CA ILE A 234 0.94 -1.16 -21.92
C ILE A 234 2.39 -0.62 -21.95
N LYS A 235 3.40 -1.45 -22.26
CA LYS A 235 4.79 -0.97 -22.42
C LYS A 235 5.01 -0.29 -23.76
N THR A 236 4.28 -0.73 -24.79
CA THR A 236 4.46 -0.33 -26.19
C THR A 236 3.38 0.63 -26.70
N ASN A 237 2.24 0.74 -26.02
CA ASN A 237 1.13 1.61 -26.40
C ASN A 237 0.83 2.62 -25.27
N GLU A 238 1.07 3.90 -25.54
CA GLU A 238 0.92 4.98 -24.57
C GLU A 238 -0.53 5.20 -24.12
N ASP A 239 -1.51 5.00 -25.01
CA ASP A 239 -2.92 5.20 -24.67
C ASP A 239 -3.43 4.08 -23.77
N LYS A 240 -2.96 2.83 -24.00
CA LYS A 240 -3.23 1.71 -23.10
C LYS A 240 -2.55 1.88 -21.74
N LEU A 241 -1.33 2.44 -21.71
CA LEU A 241 -0.66 2.78 -20.46
C LEU A 241 -1.45 3.82 -19.67
N ALA A 242 -1.93 4.88 -20.34
CA ALA A 242 -2.76 5.91 -19.72
C ALA A 242 -4.06 5.33 -19.18
N ALA A 243 -4.75 4.48 -19.94
CA ALA A 243 -5.96 3.78 -19.49
C ALA A 243 -5.71 2.92 -18.26
N HIS A 244 -4.64 2.09 -18.27
CA HIS A 244 -4.25 1.27 -17.12
C HIS A 244 -4.01 2.12 -15.87
N MET A 245 -3.30 3.23 -16.01
CA MET A 245 -3.03 4.13 -14.88
C MET A 245 -4.31 4.82 -14.39
N ASN A 246 -5.17 5.27 -15.29
CA ASN A 246 -6.43 5.90 -14.89
C ASN A 246 -7.33 4.89 -14.16
N GLU A 247 -7.49 3.68 -14.67
CA GLU A 247 -8.31 2.63 -14.03
C GLU A 247 -7.84 2.30 -12.60
N ASN A 248 -6.52 2.20 -12.40
CA ASN A 248 -5.95 1.74 -11.13
C ASN A 248 -5.66 2.87 -10.14
N TYR A 249 -5.66 4.13 -10.58
CA TYR A 249 -5.27 5.30 -9.79
C TYR A 249 -6.21 6.50 -10.00
N GLU A 250 -7.46 6.28 -10.41
CA GLU A 250 -8.46 7.34 -10.52
C GLU A 250 -8.83 7.90 -9.15
N GLU A 251 -9.17 7.01 -8.20
CA GLU A 251 -9.54 7.33 -6.83
C GLU A 251 -8.96 6.31 -5.84
N PHE A 252 -9.10 6.54 -4.53
CA PHE A 252 -8.66 5.55 -3.53
C PHE A 252 -9.37 4.19 -3.67
N THR A 253 -10.62 4.19 -4.14
CA THR A 253 -11.42 2.98 -4.37
C THR A 253 -10.90 2.14 -5.53
N SER A 254 -10.22 2.76 -6.50
CA SER A 254 -9.60 2.10 -7.66
C SER A 254 -8.40 1.22 -7.28
N LEU A 255 -7.77 1.46 -6.12
CA LEU A 255 -6.62 0.66 -5.68
C LEU A 255 -7.05 -0.80 -5.47
N LYS A 256 -6.18 -1.77 -5.77
CA LYS A 256 -6.54 -3.18 -5.65
C LYS A 256 -6.76 -3.59 -4.18
N PRO A 257 -7.76 -4.42 -3.87
CA PRO A 257 -7.97 -4.95 -2.52
C PRO A 257 -6.77 -5.80 -2.11
N ILE A 258 -6.49 -5.90 -0.80
CA ILE A 258 -5.38 -6.69 -0.23
C ILE A 258 -5.61 -8.18 -0.48
#